data_AF-A0A7X9DL11-F1
#
_entry.id   AF-A0A7X9DL11-F1
#
_cell.length_a   1.000
_cell.length_b   1.000
_cell.length_c   1.000
_cell.angle_alpha   90.00
_cell.angle_beta   90.00
_cell.angle_gamma   90.00
#
_symmetry.space_group_name_H-M   'P 1'
#
loop_
_entity.id
_entity.type
_entity.pdbx_description
1 polymer ?
#
loop_
_entity_poly.entity_id
_entity_poly.type
_entity_poly.pdbx_seq_one_letter_code
_entity_poly.pdbx_strand_id
1 'polypeptide(L)'
;MKVPFRYPHLFLYWWLITAPKYLFTLIKRVIILINSQISFTLNLRLLFTPLFGDYTVIGRLIGFVVRIFEIFFGTVILGVLCTLSVLIPFFWLVFPIILLVLQGLLLIPFALAVYLLWIFAVKDIPLKKVIECSSDEVERACRPQTLDFLNLLKDNKSDAVLKISATPVISYLLKKAELSNEEFIQKLSTAPGIDLNQLKKRCWEMAKESKLRYVEPELVIASYISCIHNADTILATYGSNLDLVIKSTKWVVENREILDKLFIWQPDYETMLTGGTGKGMTGRVTPYLNAMSEDFTKQAIRGNYKRYAVREDSIRKMAELLGGSNENILIIGAPGSGKTSLAKGIAYKIMEGTSYKSLNNKRIVSMELSGIVSGTAGVGEIAEKLKRAISEAKASGDIILFIDEIHTLIAGGNDHPEISALYSILEPELASNTIQFIGATTIQNYRKYIEPNGAFSRLFTIYEITEASKDETIEILKYDVKTLEYKHNLFITYPALEKAVDLSRKLIHERVLPDKAIQIIQRAATRVSENTKYLDSR
;
A
#
# COMPACT_ATOMS: atom_id res chain seq x y z
N MET A 1 28.88 -18.12 11.79
CA MET A 1 27.51 -17.86 12.30
C MET A 1 27.14 -18.96 13.27
N LYS A 2 27.24 -18.71 14.58
CA LYS A 2 26.64 -19.61 15.57
C LYS A 2 25.15 -19.33 15.53
N VAL A 3 24.38 -20.21 14.88
CA VAL A 3 22.91 -20.17 15.02
C VAL A 3 22.64 -20.32 16.52
N PRO A 4 22.00 -19.36 17.21
CA PRO A 4 21.65 -19.56 18.60
C PRO A 4 20.77 -20.80 18.65
N PHE A 5 21.28 -21.88 19.23
CA PHE A 5 20.57 -23.14 19.32
C PHE A 5 19.27 -22.87 20.08
N ARG A 6 18.14 -22.86 19.37
CA ARG A 6 16.84 -22.74 20.03
C ARG A 6 16.67 -23.99 20.87
N TYR A 7 16.38 -23.80 22.15
CA TYR A 7 16.26 -24.91 23.08
C TYR A 7 15.20 -25.92 22.60
N PRO A 8 15.42 -27.24 22.78
CA PRO A 8 14.47 -28.28 22.36
C PRO A 8 13.05 -28.11 22.94
N HIS A 9 12.91 -27.50 24.12
CA HIS A 9 11.60 -27.22 24.72
C HIS A 9 10.76 -26.24 23.87
N LEU A 10 11.40 -25.33 23.12
CA LEU A 10 10.71 -24.41 22.21
C LEU A 10 10.11 -25.16 21.03
N PHE A 11 10.73 -26.27 20.60
CA PHE A 11 10.16 -27.13 19.56
C PHE A 11 8.89 -27.82 20.06
N LEU A 12 8.89 -28.35 21.29
CA LEU A 12 7.70 -28.97 21.88
C LEU A 12 6.55 -27.97 22.04
N TYR A 13 6.84 -26.77 22.54
CA TYR A 13 5.86 -25.69 22.62
C TYR A 13 5.34 -25.29 21.22
N TRP A 14 6.23 -25.20 20.24
CA TRP A 14 5.84 -24.92 18.87
C TRP A 14 4.94 -26.02 18.30
N TRP A 15 5.33 -27.28 18.46
CA TRP A 15 4.60 -28.44 17.95
C TRP A 15 3.18 -28.56 18.55
N LEU A 16 3.06 -28.39 19.87
CA LEU A 16 1.80 -28.62 20.59
C LEU A 16 0.84 -27.43 20.52
N ILE A 17 1.34 -26.19 20.54
CA ILE A 17 0.50 -24.99 20.68
C ILE A 17 0.58 -24.12 19.44
N THR A 18 1.80 -23.79 19.00
CA THR A 18 1.98 -22.75 17.98
C THR A 18 1.60 -23.24 16.57
N ALA A 19 2.03 -24.44 16.19
CA ALA A 19 1.77 -25.03 14.88
C ALA A 19 0.27 -25.32 14.65
N PRO A 20 -0.49 -25.95 15.58
CA PRO A 20 -1.93 -26.13 15.44
C PRO A 20 -2.67 -24.79 15.31
N LYS A 21 -2.26 -23.78 16.09
CA LYS A 21 -2.82 -22.42 15.99
C LYS A 21 -2.56 -21.80 14.61
N TYR A 22 -1.36 -21.97 14.04
CA TYR A 22 -1.06 -21.50 12.69
C TYR A 22 -1.84 -22.25 11.62
N LEU A 23 -1.98 -23.57 11.72
CA LEU A 23 -2.80 -24.37 10.79
C LEU A 23 -4.26 -23.91 10.81
N PHE A 24 -4.84 -23.75 12.00
CA PHE A 24 -6.21 -23.24 12.15
C PHE A 24 -6.36 -21.83 11.58
N THR A 25 -5.42 -20.93 11.89
CA THR A 25 -5.44 -19.55 11.38
C THR A 25 -5.32 -19.52 9.86
N LEU A 26 -4.44 -20.33 9.28
CA LEU A 26 -4.28 -20.46 7.83
C LEU A 26 -5.59 -20.90 7.19
N ILE A 27 -6.22 -21.97 7.67
CA ILE A 27 -7.45 -22.49 7.07
C ILE A 27 -8.59 -21.48 7.23
N LYS A 28 -8.73 -20.85 8.41
CA LYS A 28 -9.69 -19.76 8.62
C LYS A 28 -9.51 -18.63 7.60
N ARG A 29 -8.27 -18.23 7.30
CA ARG A 29 -7.98 -17.18 6.32
C ARG A 29 -8.26 -17.64 4.89
N VAL A 30 -7.95 -18.90 4.56
CA VAL A 30 -8.33 -19.52 3.28
C VAL A 30 -9.84 -19.53 3.10
N ILE A 31 -10.61 -19.87 4.14
CA ILE A 31 -12.08 -19.80 4.15
C ILE A 31 -12.55 -18.38 3.84
N ILE A 32 -11.97 -17.36 4.49
CA ILE A 32 -12.31 -15.95 4.24
C ILE A 32 -12.03 -15.57 2.78
N LEU A 33 -10.84 -15.91 2.25
CA LEU A 33 -10.45 -15.60 0.88
C LEU A 33 -11.37 -16.28 -0.15
N ILE A 34 -11.65 -17.57 0.04
CA ILE A 34 -12.51 -18.36 -0.84
C ILE A 34 -13.97 -17.87 -0.77
N ASN A 35 -14.51 -17.61 0.42
CA ASN A 35 -15.82 -16.99 0.59
C ASN A 35 -15.90 -15.64 -0.14
N SER A 36 -14.81 -14.88 -0.15
CA SER A 36 -14.74 -13.62 -0.89
C SER A 36 -14.73 -13.80 -2.42
N GLN A 37 -14.10 -14.86 -2.94
CA GLN A 37 -14.02 -15.13 -4.38
C GLN A 37 -15.34 -15.69 -4.90
N ILE A 38 -15.90 -16.67 -4.19
CA ILE A 38 -17.20 -17.28 -4.50
C ILE A 38 -18.36 -16.33 -4.16
N SER A 39 -18.09 -15.27 -3.38
CA SER A 39 -19.09 -14.33 -2.89
C SER A 39 -20.23 -15.03 -2.13
N PHE A 40 -19.99 -16.18 -1.49
CA PHE A 40 -21.02 -17.03 -0.89
C PHE A 40 -21.93 -16.28 0.09
N THR A 41 -21.33 -15.59 1.08
CA THR A 41 -22.09 -14.81 2.08
C THR A 41 -22.94 -13.72 1.41
N LEU A 42 -22.40 -13.11 0.37
CA LEU A 42 -23.04 -12.02 -0.36
C LEU A 42 -24.18 -12.56 -1.24
N ASN A 43 -23.99 -13.68 -1.93
CA ASN A 43 -25.02 -14.37 -2.71
C ASN A 43 -26.16 -14.89 -1.84
N LEU A 44 -25.86 -15.36 -0.62
CA LEU A 44 -26.88 -15.75 0.36
C LEU A 44 -27.76 -14.55 0.75
N ARG A 45 -27.14 -13.41 1.08
CA ARG A 45 -27.87 -12.16 1.40
C ARG A 45 -28.68 -11.66 0.20
N LEU A 46 -28.19 -11.89 -1.00
CA LEU A 46 -28.74 -11.37 -2.24
C LEU A 46 -29.61 -12.39 -3.00
N LEU A 47 -30.02 -13.49 -2.36
CA LEU A 47 -30.68 -14.63 -3.01
C LEU A 47 -31.84 -14.25 -3.94
N PHE A 48 -32.65 -13.26 -3.54
CA PHE A 48 -33.82 -12.79 -4.30
C PHE A 48 -33.57 -11.53 -5.13
N THR A 49 -32.32 -11.07 -5.18
CA THR A 49 -31.95 -9.93 -6.02
C THR A 49 -31.56 -10.41 -7.41
N PRO A 50 -32.02 -9.74 -8.47
CA PRO A 50 -31.73 -10.14 -9.83
C PRO A 50 -30.24 -10.03 -10.15
N LEU A 51 -29.81 -10.78 -11.17
CA LEU A 51 -28.50 -10.64 -11.78
C LEU A 51 -28.41 -9.35 -12.59
N PHE A 52 -27.26 -8.67 -12.54
CA PHE A 52 -27.01 -7.45 -13.31
C PHE A 52 -28.15 -6.44 -13.16
N GLY A 53 -28.77 -6.36 -11.99
CA GLY A 53 -29.92 -5.49 -11.73
C GLY A 53 -31.13 -5.67 -12.67
N ASP A 54 -31.28 -6.75 -13.43
CA ASP A 54 -32.45 -6.97 -14.30
C ASP A 54 -33.69 -7.33 -13.49
N TYR A 55 -34.49 -6.32 -13.12
CA TYR A 55 -35.65 -6.48 -12.26
C TYR A 55 -36.85 -7.17 -12.92
N THR A 56 -36.75 -7.59 -14.17
CA THR A 56 -37.78 -8.41 -14.83
C THR A 56 -37.98 -9.73 -14.08
N VAL A 57 -39.16 -10.35 -14.27
CA VAL A 57 -39.46 -11.66 -13.68
C VAL A 57 -38.42 -12.71 -14.13
N ILE A 58 -38.00 -12.64 -15.39
CA ILE A 58 -36.98 -13.51 -15.98
C ILE A 58 -35.62 -13.27 -15.32
N GLY A 59 -35.17 -12.01 -15.20
CA GLY A 59 -33.90 -11.67 -14.56
C GLY A 59 -33.83 -12.09 -13.08
N ARG A 60 -34.94 -12.00 -12.34
CA ARG A 60 -35.03 -12.53 -10.97
C ARG A 60 -34.96 -14.06 -10.92
N LEU A 61 -35.62 -14.75 -11.84
CA LEU A 61 -35.61 -16.22 -11.90
C LEU A 61 -34.20 -16.73 -12.24
N ILE A 62 -33.57 -16.17 -13.27
CA ILE A 62 -32.18 -16.51 -13.64
C ILE A 62 -31.24 -16.19 -12.48
N GLY A 63 -31.40 -15.02 -11.84
CA GLY A 63 -30.61 -14.63 -10.67
C GLY A 63 -30.73 -15.60 -9.51
N PHE A 64 -31.95 -16.02 -9.19
CA PHE A 64 -32.20 -17.02 -8.16
C PHE A 64 -31.53 -18.36 -8.48
N VAL A 65 -31.65 -18.85 -9.71
CA VAL A 65 -31.02 -20.13 -10.14
C VAL A 65 -29.49 -20.07 -10.05
N VAL A 66 -28.88 -19.01 -10.58
CA VAL A 66 -27.41 -18.84 -10.54
C VAL A 66 -26.92 -18.69 -9.10
N ARG A 67 -27.59 -17.87 -8.27
CA ARG A 67 -27.20 -17.71 -6.87
C ARG A 67 -27.36 -19.00 -6.07
N ILE A 68 -28.42 -19.78 -6.30
CA ILE A 68 -28.58 -21.11 -5.67
C ILE A 68 -27.43 -22.03 -6.06
N PHE A 69 -27.06 -22.03 -7.34
CA PHE A 69 -25.93 -22.83 -7.81
C PHE A 69 -24.63 -22.42 -7.11
N GLU A 70 -24.33 -21.12 -7.05
CA GLU A 70 -23.15 -20.58 -6.36
C GLU A 70 -23.18 -20.85 -4.84
N ILE A 71 -24.35 -20.78 -4.21
CA ILE A 71 -24.55 -21.10 -2.78
C ILE A 71 -24.35 -22.59 -2.55
N PHE A 72 -24.85 -23.46 -3.42
CA PHE A 72 -24.69 -24.91 -3.30
C PHE A 72 -23.22 -25.30 -3.39
N PHE A 73 -22.51 -24.87 -4.45
CA PHE A 73 -21.06 -25.09 -4.59
C PHE A 73 -20.28 -24.45 -3.45
N GLY A 74 -20.64 -23.23 -3.06
CA GLY A 74 -20.04 -22.54 -1.92
C GLY A 74 -20.24 -23.30 -0.61
N THR A 75 -21.40 -23.90 -0.37
CA THR A 75 -21.69 -24.71 0.82
C THR A 75 -20.83 -25.96 0.85
N VAL A 76 -20.67 -26.65 -0.29
CA VAL A 76 -19.79 -27.83 -0.40
C VAL A 76 -18.34 -27.44 -0.11
N ILE A 77 -17.83 -26.41 -0.79
CA ILE A 77 -16.43 -25.98 -0.66
C ILE A 77 -16.14 -25.47 0.75
N LEU A 78 -16.97 -24.54 1.27
CA LEU A 78 -16.79 -23.99 2.62
C LEU A 78 -17.04 -25.05 3.69
N GLY A 79 -17.97 -25.98 3.48
CA GLY A 79 -18.21 -27.11 4.36
C GLY A 79 -16.97 -28.00 4.48
N VAL A 80 -16.36 -28.38 3.35
CA VAL A 80 -15.09 -29.12 3.33
C VAL A 80 -13.96 -28.34 4.01
N LEU A 81 -13.85 -27.04 3.76
CA LEU A 81 -12.82 -26.23 4.40
C LEU A 81 -13.05 -26.08 5.91
N CYS A 82 -14.30 -25.97 6.36
CA CYS A 82 -14.67 -25.94 7.77
C CYS A 82 -14.42 -27.28 8.48
N THR A 83 -14.58 -28.42 7.80
CA THR A 83 -14.21 -29.72 8.38
C THR A 83 -12.69 -29.88 8.44
N LEU A 84 -11.97 -29.50 7.37
CA LEU A 84 -10.49 -29.47 7.35
C LEU A 84 -9.91 -28.53 8.42
N SER A 85 -10.49 -27.34 8.57
CA SER A 85 -10.79 -26.66 9.85
C SER A 85 -10.23 -27.27 11.12
N VAL A 86 -10.91 -28.34 11.49
CA VAL A 86 -10.83 -29.03 12.76
C VAL A 86 -9.97 -30.28 12.62
N LEU A 87 -10.12 -31.00 11.49
CA LEU A 87 -9.42 -32.25 11.24
C LEU A 87 -7.91 -32.08 11.09
N ILE A 88 -7.43 -31.05 10.40
CA ILE A 88 -5.99 -30.87 10.14
C ILE A 88 -5.22 -30.60 11.45
N PRO A 89 -5.60 -29.64 12.32
CA PRO A 89 -4.91 -29.44 13.60
C PRO A 89 -5.02 -30.66 14.53
N PHE A 90 -6.18 -31.35 14.52
CA PHE A 90 -6.35 -32.58 15.30
C PHE A 90 -5.43 -33.69 14.82
N PHE A 91 -5.40 -33.94 13.51
CA PHE A 91 -4.54 -34.96 12.91
C PHE A 91 -3.06 -34.63 13.11
N TRP A 92 -2.65 -33.36 13.05
CA TRP A 92 -1.29 -32.94 13.37
C TRP A 92 -0.84 -33.42 14.77
N LEU A 93 -1.72 -33.35 15.77
CA LEU A 93 -1.42 -33.78 17.14
C LEU A 93 -1.47 -35.31 17.32
N VAL A 94 -2.39 -35.99 16.62
CA VAL A 94 -2.61 -37.43 16.76
C VAL A 94 -1.68 -38.25 15.86
N PHE A 95 -1.17 -37.68 14.77
CA PHE A 95 -0.32 -38.36 13.79
C PHE A 95 0.92 -39.02 14.39
N PRO A 96 1.69 -38.38 15.30
CA PRO A 96 2.81 -39.06 15.98
C PRO A 96 2.37 -40.28 16.79
N ILE A 97 1.18 -40.24 17.40
CA ILE A 97 0.64 -41.35 18.20
C ILE A 97 0.25 -42.52 17.28
N ILE A 98 -0.41 -42.24 16.15
CA ILE A 98 -0.74 -43.24 15.14
C ILE A 98 0.52 -43.91 14.61
N LEU A 99 1.54 -43.12 14.30
CA LEU A 99 2.78 -43.60 13.73
C LEU A 99 3.58 -44.44 14.74
N LEU A 100 3.50 -44.11 16.04
CA LEU A 100 4.02 -44.93 17.14
C LEU A 100 3.31 -46.30 17.20
N VAL A 101 1.99 -46.35 17.03
CA VAL A 101 1.20 -47.59 17.10
C VAL A 101 1.37 -48.49 15.88
N LEU A 102 1.48 -47.92 14.68
CA LEU A 102 1.56 -48.69 13.42
C LEU A 102 2.98 -49.16 13.09
N GLN A 103 3.96 -48.25 13.14
CA GLN A 103 5.34 -48.50 12.69
C GLN A 103 6.31 -47.65 13.51
N GLY A 104 6.59 -48.07 14.75
CA GLY A 104 7.42 -47.31 15.71
C GLY A 104 8.82 -46.91 15.20
N LEU A 105 9.35 -47.61 14.19
CA LEU A 105 10.65 -47.29 13.57
C LEU A 105 10.64 -45.96 12.79
N LEU A 106 9.49 -45.55 12.23
CA LEU A 106 9.38 -44.34 11.40
C LEU A 106 9.16 -43.06 12.23
N LEU A 107 8.89 -43.17 13.54
CA LEU A 107 8.61 -42.02 14.40
C LEU A 107 9.82 -41.12 14.57
N ILE A 108 10.98 -41.74 14.80
CA ILE A 108 12.25 -41.04 14.98
C ILE A 108 12.62 -40.24 13.72
N PRO A 109 12.65 -40.82 12.49
CA PRO A 109 12.97 -40.05 11.29
C PRO A 109 11.92 -38.99 10.99
N PHE A 110 10.63 -39.23 11.27
CA PHE A 110 9.59 -38.21 11.11
C PHE A 110 9.80 -37.02 12.07
N ALA A 111 9.97 -37.29 13.37
CA ALA A 111 10.18 -36.24 14.37
C ALA A 111 11.47 -35.44 14.08
N LEU A 112 12.55 -36.13 13.66
CA LEU A 112 13.79 -35.48 13.24
C LEU A 112 13.58 -34.61 12.00
N ALA A 113 12.85 -35.09 10.99
CA ALA A 113 12.57 -34.32 9.78
C ALA A 113 11.77 -33.04 10.10
N VAL A 114 10.72 -33.15 10.94
CA VAL A 114 9.96 -31.96 11.35
C VAL A 114 10.82 -31.02 12.20
N TYR A 115 11.62 -31.55 13.13
CA TYR A 115 12.53 -30.75 13.94
C TYR A 115 13.53 -29.96 13.07
N LEU A 116 14.11 -30.61 12.05
CA LEU A 116 14.99 -29.95 11.09
C LEU A 116 14.24 -28.89 10.28
N LEU A 117 13.05 -29.20 9.76
CA LEU A 117 12.20 -28.22 9.06
C LEU A 117 11.89 -27.01 9.94
N TRP A 118 11.59 -27.23 11.23
CA TRP A 118 11.36 -26.17 12.19
C TRP A 118 12.60 -25.30 12.41
N ILE A 119 13.77 -25.91 12.61
CA ILE A 119 15.04 -25.17 12.73
C ILE A 119 15.26 -24.29 11.51
N PHE A 120 15.08 -24.83 10.31
CA PHE A 120 15.26 -24.06 9.07
C PHE A 120 14.24 -22.93 8.93
N ALA A 121 12.96 -23.21 9.19
CA ALA A 121 11.88 -22.22 9.06
C ALA A 121 12.02 -21.05 10.05
N VAL A 122 12.67 -21.29 11.18
CA VAL A 122 12.71 -20.34 12.30
C VAL A 122 14.10 -19.71 12.49
N LYS A 123 15.10 -20.14 11.70
CA LYS A 123 16.49 -19.69 11.77
C LYS A 123 16.65 -18.17 11.81
N ASP A 124 15.93 -17.46 10.93
CA ASP A 124 16.06 -16.01 10.76
C ASP A 124 14.96 -15.21 11.47
N ILE A 125 14.05 -15.89 12.17
CA ILE A 125 12.94 -15.26 12.89
C ILE A 125 13.39 -15.01 14.33
N PRO A 126 13.19 -13.81 14.92
CA PRO A 126 13.45 -13.58 16.34
C PRO A 126 12.46 -14.31 17.27
N LEU A 127 12.66 -14.24 18.58
CA LEU A 127 11.79 -14.90 19.57
C LEU A 127 10.55 -14.08 19.90
N LYS A 128 10.71 -12.75 19.96
CA LYS A 128 9.65 -11.79 20.25
C LYS A 128 9.65 -10.66 19.23
N LYS A 129 8.52 -9.99 19.10
CA LYS A 129 8.42 -8.76 18.32
C LYS A 129 8.87 -7.56 19.13
N VAL A 130 9.24 -6.47 18.44
CA VAL A 130 9.64 -5.20 19.08
C VAL A 130 8.53 -4.66 19.99
N ILE A 131 7.25 -4.79 19.57
CA ILE A 131 6.07 -4.33 20.32
C ILE A 131 5.90 -5.11 21.65
N GLU A 132 6.34 -6.37 21.69
CA GLU A 132 6.18 -7.27 22.84
C GLU A 132 7.40 -7.22 23.80
N CYS A 133 8.47 -6.51 23.43
CA CYS A 133 9.71 -6.41 24.20
C CYS A 133 9.81 -5.10 24.97
N SER A 134 10.38 -5.17 26.18
CA SER A 134 10.93 -4.02 26.90
C SER A 134 12.36 -3.69 26.44
N SER A 135 12.90 -2.56 26.86
CA SER A 135 14.27 -2.10 26.55
C SER A 135 15.37 -3.05 27.01
N ASP A 136 15.08 -3.93 27.97
CA ASP A 136 16.08 -4.83 28.55
C ASP A 136 16.07 -6.20 27.84
N GLU A 137 14.98 -6.53 27.13
CA GLU A 137 14.81 -7.79 26.40
C GLU A 137 15.05 -7.66 24.89
N VAL A 138 15.73 -6.60 24.44
CA VAL A 138 15.88 -6.25 23.02
C VAL A 138 16.54 -7.35 22.20
N GLU A 139 17.47 -8.10 22.80
CA GLU A 139 18.13 -9.23 22.16
C GLU A 139 17.16 -10.28 21.63
N ARG A 140 15.98 -10.45 22.27
CA ARG A 140 14.95 -11.40 21.83
C ARG A 140 14.20 -10.94 20.58
N ALA A 141 14.25 -9.65 20.27
CA ALA A 141 13.67 -9.04 19.07
C ALA A 141 14.68 -8.81 17.94
N CYS A 142 15.97 -9.04 18.20
CA CYS A 142 17.03 -8.91 17.19
C CYS A 142 17.04 -10.07 16.21
N ARG A 143 17.24 -9.76 14.92
CA ARG A 143 17.62 -10.77 13.92
C ARG A 143 18.95 -11.43 14.31
N PRO A 144 19.22 -12.68 13.88
CA PRO A 144 20.50 -13.34 14.18
C PRO A 144 21.72 -12.51 13.73
N GLN A 145 21.65 -11.90 12.56
CA GLN A 145 22.71 -11.00 12.06
C GLN A 145 22.90 -9.76 12.95
N THR A 146 21.81 -9.17 13.43
CA THR A 146 21.83 -8.05 14.38
C THR A 146 22.51 -8.46 15.69
N LEU A 147 22.22 -9.67 16.20
CA LEU A 147 22.85 -10.20 17.40
C LEU A 147 24.36 -10.43 17.18
N ASP A 148 24.74 -10.98 16.02
CA ASP A 148 26.15 -11.14 15.63
C ASP A 148 26.87 -9.79 15.61
N PHE A 149 26.25 -8.73 15.09
CA PHE A 149 26.81 -7.37 15.10
C PHE A 149 26.98 -6.81 16.50
N LEU A 150 25.98 -6.96 17.37
CA LEU A 150 26.06 -6.54 18.77
C LEU A 150 27.16 -7.29 19.54
N ASN A 151 27.35 -8.58 19.26
CA ASN A 151 28.42 -9.38 19.87
C ASN A 151 29.80 -8.95 19.35
N LEU A 152 29.95 -8.66 18.06
CA LEU A 152 31.21 -8.14 17.50
C LEU A 152 31.60 -6.81 18.17
N LEU A 153 30.64 -5.92 18.39
CA LEU A 153 30.85 -4.65 19.09
C LEU A 153 31.19 -4.81 20.58
N LYS A 154 30.89 -5.97 21.18
CA LYS A 154 31.25 -6.28 22.57
C LYS A 154 32.74 -6.63 22.71
N ASP A 155 33.27 -7.41 21.78
CA ASP A 155 34.60 -8.01 21.91
C ASP A 155 35.73 -7.14 21.34
N ASN A 156 35.55 -6.48 20.19
CA ASN A 156 36.61 -5.71 19.54
C ASN A 156 36.09 -4.50 18.74
N LYS A 157 35.91 -3.34 19.40
CA LYS A 157 35.14 -2.19 18.87
C LYS A 157 35.65 -1.63 17.54
N SER A 158 36.95 -1.49 17.35
CA SER A 158 37.51 -0.85 16.14
C SER A 158 37.42 -1.74 14.90
N ASP A 159 37.86 -3.00 15.01
CA ASP A 159 37.79 -3.99 13.93
C ASP A 159 36.32 -4.42 13.64
N ALA A 160 35.46 -4.41 14.67
CA ALA A 160 34.04 -4.72 14.50
C ALA A 160 33.34 -3.72 13.58
N VAL A 161 33.56 -2.41 13.73
CA VAL A 161 32.92 -1.40 12.87
C VAL A 161 33.32 -1.60 11.41
N LEU A 162 34.59 -1.91 11.13
CA LEU A 162 35.07 -2.21 9.78
C LEU A 162 34.37 -3.45 9.21
N LYS A 163 34.32 -4.55 9.95
CA LYS A 163 33.65 -5.80 9.54
C LYS A 163 32.15 -5.61 9.30
N ILE A 164 31.47 -4.88 10.17
CA ILE A 164 30.04 -4.60 10.05
C ILE A 164 29.78 -3.71 8.82
N SER A 165 30.59 -2.65 8.63
CA SER A 165 30.49 -1.73 7.48
C SER A 165 30.69 -2.40 6.12
N ALA A 166 31.54 -3.44 6.08
CA ALA A 166 31.80 -4.22 4.87
C ALA A 166 30.64 -5.17 4.48
N THR A 167 29.68 -5.42 5.38
CA THR A 167 28.57 -6.34 5.09
C THR A 167 27.66 -5.76 3.99
N PRO A 168 27.17 -6.55 3.00
CA PRO A 168 26.35 -6.04 1.89
C PRO A 168 25.13 -5.20 2.31
N VAL A 169 24.49 -5.59 3.42
CA VAL A 169 23.33 -4.89 3.99
C VAL A 169 23.69 -3.46 4.40
N ILE A 170 24.83 -3.32 5.07
CA ILE A 170 25.28 -2.04 5.60
C ILE A 170 25.94 -1.19 4.53
N SER A 171 26.73 -1.79 3.63
CA SER A 171 27.33 -1.05 2.53
C SER A 171 26.25 -0.47 1.60
N TYR A 172 25.14 -1.19 1.40
CA TYR A 172 23.97 -0.66 0.72
C TYR A 172 23.35 0.55 1.44
N LEU A 173 23.18 0.47 2.77
CA LEU A 173 22.70 1.59 3.59
C LEU A 173 23.63 2.81 3.49
N LEU A 174 24.93 2.61 3.66
CA LEU A 174 25.92 3.69 3.61
C LEU A 174 25.94 4.36 2.24
N LYS A 175 25.80 3.59 1.14
CA LYS A 175 25.61 4.16 -0.20
C LYS A 175 24.31 4.97 -0.31
N LYS A 176 23.18 4.43 0.17
CA LYS A 176 21.88 5.16 0.17
C LYS A 176 21.92 6.45 0.99
N ALA A 177 22.78 6.52 2.00
CA ALA A 177 22.97 7.68 2.87
C ALA A 177 24.13 8.61 2.45
N GLU A 178 24.83 8.33 1.34
CA GLU A 178 26.03 9.08 0.87
C GLU A 178 27.22 9.06 1.85
N LEU A 179 27.32 8.01 2.66
CA LEU A 179 28.35 7.83 3.69
C LEU A 179 29.28 6.63 3.40
N SER A 180 29.45 6.26 2.14
CA SER A 180 30.30 5.12 1.73
C SER A 180 31.80 5.45 1.67
N ASN A 181 32.22 6.63 2.16
CA ASN A 181 33.63 7.06 2.12
C ASN A 181 34.47 6.25 3.12
N GLU A 182 35.61 5.73 2.67
CA GLU A 182 36.50 4.92 3.52
C GLU A 182 37.01 5.71 4.75
N GLU A 183 37.32 6.99 4.56
CA GLU A 183 37.74 7.87 5.66
C GLU A 183 36.67 8.00 6.76
N PHE A 184 35.39 8.04 6.38
CA PHE A 184 34.30 8.13 7.35
C PHE A 184 34.21 6.83 8.17
N ILE A 185 34.34 5.69 7.51
CA ILE A 185 34.32 4.38 8.19
C ILE A 185 35.51 4.26 9.16
N GLN A 186 36.70 4.74 8.78
CA GLN A 186 37.88 4.78 9.67
C GLN A 186 37.69 5.74 10.85
N LYS A 187 37.02 6.88 10.67
CA LYS A 187 36.65 7.75 11.79
C LYS A 187 35.62 7.12 12.73
N LEU A 188 34.69 6.32 12.21
CA LEU A 188 33.74 5.58 13.03
C LEU A 188 34.41 4.46 13.86
N SER A 189 35.44 3.80 13.32
CA SER A 189 36.18 2.76 14.03
C SER A 189 37.09 3.29 15.14
N THR A 190 37.49 4.56 15.05
CA THR A 190 38.33 5.24 16.06
C THR A 190 37.52 5.99 17.12
N ALA A 191 36.19 6.03 16.98
CA ALA A 191 35.29 6.67 17.95
C ALA A 191 35.36 6.01 19.34
N PRO A 192 35.20 6.80 20.44
CA PRO A 192 35.26 6.28 21.79
C PRO A 192 34.22 5.18 22.01
N GLY A 193 34.59 4.18 22.80
CA GLY A 193 33.78 2.99 22.96
C GLY A 193 32.44 3.26 23.64
N ILE A 194 31.35 3.05 22.90
CA ILE A 194 29.97 3.20 23.38
C ILE A 194 29.59 2.09 24.36
N ASP A 195 28.72 2.39 25.33
CA ASP A 195 28.10 1.40 26.21
C ASP A 195 27.08 0.54 25.43
N LEU A 196 27.21 -0.79 25.54
CA LEU A 196 26.38 -1.74 24.81
C LEU A 196 24.91 -1.65 25.25
N ASN A 197 24.65 -1.36 26.52
CA ASN A 197 23.28 -1.24 27.02
C ASN A 197 22.57 -0.01 26.45
N GLN A 198 23.28 1.12 26.39
CA GLN A 198 22.80 2.32 25.72
C GLN A 198 22.53 2.08 24.23
N LEU A 199 23.42 1.36 23.54
CA LEU A 199 23.23 1.00 22.13
C LEU A 199 21.98 0.13 21.92
N LYS A 200 21.79 -0.92 22.72
CA LYS A 200 20.61 -1.81 22.63
C LYS A 200 19.32 -1.04 22.84
N LYS A 201 19.29 -0.15 23.83
CA LYS A 201 18.13 0.71 24.12
C LYS A 201 17.81 1.59 22.91
N ARG A 202 18.83 2.21 22.30
CA ARG A 202 18.65 3.06 21.11
C ARG A 202 18.13 2.28 19.90
N CYS A 203 18.66 1.08 19.66
CA CYS A 203 18.16 0.19 18.59
C CYS A 203 16.67 -0.13 18.76
N TRP A 204 16.23 -0.38 19.99
CA TRP A 204 14.82 -0.66 20.30
C TRP A 204 13.93 0.57 20.13
N GLU A 205 14.37 1.74 20.59
CA GLU A 205 13.66 3.01 20.38
C GLU A 205 13.46 3.27 18.88
N MET A 206 14.52 3.17 18.07
CA MET A 206 14.45 3.39 16.62
C MET A 206 13.56 2.36 15.92
N ALA A 207 13.61 1.08 16.34
CA ALA A 207 12.75 0.04 15.79
C ALA A 207 11.28 0.29 16.10
N LYS A 208 10.98 0.77 17.32
CA LYS A 208 9.62 1.10 17.77
C LYS A 208 9.06 2.32 17.06
N GLU A 209 9.85 3.38 16.93
CA GLU A 209 9.49 4.60 16.18
C GLU A 209 9.20 4.30 14.71
N SER A 210 9.95 3.38 14.12
CA SER A 210 9.77 2.94 12.72
C SER A 210 8.69 1.85 12.56
N LYS A 211 7.99 1.46 13.63
CA LYS A 211 6.94 0.42 13.64
C LYS A 211 7.38 -0.92 13.04
N LEU A 212 8.66 -1.27 13.19
CA LEU A 212 9.22 -2.51 12.63
C LEU A 212 8.82 -3.72 13.44
N ARG A 213 8.74 -4.88 12.79
CA ARG A 213 8.45 -6.16 13.48
C ARG A 213 9.61 -6.60 14.36
N TYR A 214 10.83 -6.41 13.87
CA TYR A 214 12.08 -6.90 14.46
C TYR A 214 13.18 -5.82 14.40
N VAL A 215 14.22 -5.99 15.21
CA VAL A 215 15.40 -5.11 15.14
C VAL A 215 16.32 -5.59 14.02
N GLU A 216 16.35 -4.82 12.93
CA GLU A 216 17.12 -5.11 11.72
C GLU A 216 18.59 -4.67 11.84
N PRO A 217 19.53 -5.28 11.09
CA PRO A 217 20.96 -5.02 11.21
C PRO A 217 21.35 -3.55 10.96
N GLU A 218 20.67 -2.88 10.04
CA GLU A 218 20.89 -1.47 9.67
C GLU A 218 20.73 -0.52 10.87
N LEU A 219 19.80 -0.82 11.78
CA LEU A 219 19.56 -0.02 12.98
C LEU A 219 20.75 -0.01 13.93
N VAL A 220 21.59 -1.05 13.92
CA VAL A 220 22.76 -1.14 14.79
C VAL A 220 23.74 -0.01 14.46
N ILE A 221 24.02 0.21 13.17
CA ILE A 221 24.94 1.28 12.76
C ILE A 221 24.33 2.66 12.92
N ALA A 222 23.06 2.83 12.58
CA ALA A 222 22.39 4.11 12.80
C ALA A 222 22.36 4.49 14.30
N SER A 223 22.09 3.50 15.17
CA SER A 223 22.15 3.67 16.63
C SER A 223 23.58 3.91 17.12
N TYR A 224 24.56 3.22 16.55
CA TYR A 224 25.98 3.42 16.89
C TYR A 224 26.40 4.85 16.58
N ILE A 225 26.11 5.36 15.37
CA ILE A 225 26.38 6.74 14.98
C ILE A 225 25.66 7.72 15.92
N SER A 226 24.40 7.45 16.28
CA SER A 226 23.62 8.29 17.21
C SER A 226 24.21 8.36 18.63
N CYS A 227 24.99 7.37 19.04
CA CYS A 227 25.61 7.33 20.37
C CYS A 227 27.00 7.98 20.42
N ILE A 228 27.61 8.28 19.27
CA ILE A 228 28.93 8.93 19.19
C ILE A 228 28.80 10.38 19.67
N HIS A 229 29.72 10.80 20.54
CA HIS A 229 29.79 12.20 20.96
C HIS A 229 30.18 13.08 19.77
N ASN A 230 29.47 14.20 19.59
CA ASN A 230 29.63 15.11 18.45
C ASN A 230 29.36 14.48 17.07
N ALA A 231 28.52 13.44 16.99
CA ALA A 231 28.15 12.78 15.73
C ALA A 231 27.75 13.76 14.61
N ASP A 232 26.96 14.79 14.93
CA ASP A 232 26.53 15.80 13.95
C ASP A 232 27.70 16.57 13.34
N THR A 233 28.75 16.87 14.11
CA THR A 233 29.94 17.58 13.57
C THR A 233 30.75 16.71 12.63
N ILE A 234 30.87 15.42 12.96
CA ILE A 234 31.54 14.43 12.10
C ILE A 234 30.75 14.28 10.80
N LEU A 235 29.43 14.10 10.90
CA LEU A 235 28.55 13.94 9.73
C LEU A 235 28.53 15.20 8.84
N ALA A 236 28.54 16.39 9.44
CA ALA A 236 28.58 17.65 8.71
C ALA A 236 29.85 17.79 7.85
N THR A 237 30.98 17.24 8.31
CA THR A 237 32.24 17.20 7.53
C THR A 237 32.07 16.43 6.21
N TYR A 238 31.15 15.47 6.18
CA TYR A 238 30.82 14.65 5.00
C TYR A 238 29.54 15.10 4.29
N GLY A 239 28.98 16.26 4.65
CA GLY A 239 27.75 16.79 4.03
C GLY A 239 26.46 16.07 4.44
N SER A 240 26.47 15.35 5.56
CA SER A 240 25.31 14.63 6.10
C SER A 240 24.94 15.15 7.50
N ASN A 241 23.84 14.66 8.05
CA ASN A 241 23.41 14.94 9.43
C ASN A 241 22.81 13.67 10.05
N LEU A 242 22.64 13.64 11.37
CA LEU A 242 22.10 12.46 12.04
C LEU A 242 20.68 12.13 11.57
N ASP A 243 19.86 13.15 11.31
CA ASP A 243 18.48 13.00 10.81
C ASP A 243 18.42 12.30 9.45
N LEU A 244 19.27 12.67 8.48
CA LEU A 244 19.36 12.02 7.17
C LEU A 244 19.78 10.56 7.32
N VAL A 245 20.71 10.25 8.22
CA VAL A 245 21.13 8.85 8.47
C VAL A 245 19.96 8.03 9.01
N ILE A 246 19.24 8.56 10.01
CA ILE A 246 18.07 7.90 10.59
C ILE A 246 16.99 7.68 9.54
N LYS A 247 16.66 8.72 8.76
CA LYS A 247 15.63 8.64 7.71
C LYS A 247 16.02 7.74 6.54
N SER A 248 17.29 7.75 6.13
CA SER A 248 17.83 6.81 5.13
C SER A 248 17.72 5.37 5.62
N THR A 249 18.07 5.14 6.89
CA THR A 249 17.95 3.83 7.55
C THR A 249 16.51 3.37 7.56
N LYS A 250 15.59 4.24 8.01
CA LYS A 250 14.16 3.97 8.01
C LYS A 250 13.66 3.60 6.62
N TRP A 251 14.03 4.36 5.58
CA TRP A 251 13.63 4.06 4.21
C TRP A 251 14.13 2.71 3.70
N VAL A 252 15.40 2.35 3.96
CA VAL A 252 15.98 1.07 3.55
C VAL A 252 15.27 -0.10 4.25
N VAL A 253 15.04 0.04 5.54
CA VAL A 253 14.40 -1.02 6.34
C VAL A 253 12.92 -1.18 5.98
N GLU A 254 12.18 -0.08 5.84
CA GLU A 254 10.77 -0.09 5.38
C GLU A 254 10.65 -0.74 4.00
N ASN A 255 11.56 -0.43 3.08
CA ASN A 255 11.57 -1.05 1.76
C ASN A 255 11.75 -2.56 1.82
N ARG A 256 12.62 -3.05 2.72
CA ARG A 256 12.79 -4.49 2.94
C ARG A 256 11.53 -5.10 3.54
N GLU A 257 10.93 -4.50 4.56
CA GLU A 257 9.69 -5.01 5.15
C GLU A 257 8.52 -5.06 4.16
N ILE A 258 8.40 -4.08 3.26
CA ILE A 258 7.39 -4.08 2.20
C ILE A 258 7.62 -5.22 1.19
N LEU A 259 8.88 -5.54 0.87
CA LEU A 259 9.23 -6.61 -0.06
C LEU A 259 9.13 -8.01 0.58
N ASP A 260 9.27 -8.10 1.90
CA ASP A 260 9.04 -9.31 2.68
C ASP A 260 7.56 -9.72 2.58
N LYS A 261 7.25 -10.56 1.58
CA LYS A 261 5.90 -11.10 1.37
C LYS A 261 5.40 -11.75 2.66
N LEU A 262 4.36 -11.17 3.25
CA LEU A 262 3.65 -11.79 4.36
C LEU A 262 2.93 -13.03 3.86
N PHE A 263 3.20 -14.16 4.51
CA PHE A 263 2.51 -15.39 4.19
C PHE A 263 1.20 -15.49 4.97
N ILE A 264 0.20 -16.12 4.36
CA ILE A 264 -1.14 -16.31 4.93
C ILE A 264 -1.17 -16.96 6.32
N TRP A 265 -0.16 -17.75 6.72
CA TRP A 265 -0.09 -18.34 8.07
C TRP A 265 0.52 -17.41 9.12
N GLN A 266 1.19 -16.31 8.74
CA GLN A 266 1.88 -15.43 9.68
C GLN A 266 0.87 -14.56 10.45
N PRO A 267 1.06 -14.31 11.75
CA PRO A 267 0.10 -13.54 12.56
C PRO A 267 -0.15 -12.14 11.99
N ASP A 268 0.87 -11.50 11.42
CA ASP A 268 0.81 -10.13 10.85
C ASP A 268 0.13 -10.05 9.49
N TYR A 269 -0.22 -11.18 8.88
CA TYR A 269 -1.00 -11.18 7.65
C TYR A 269 -2.42 -10.68 7.97
N GLU A 270 -2.65 -9.41 7.69
CA GLU A 270 -4.00 -8.87 7.62
C GLU A 270 -4.69 -9.47 6.40
N THR A 271 -5.74 -10.25 6.64
CA THR A 271 -6.63 -10.65 5.56
C THR A 271 -7.22 -9.38 4.98
N MET A 272 -6.81 -9.04 3.77
CA MET A 272 -7.44 -7.96 3.01
C MET A 272 -8.94 -8.22 3.04
N LEU A 273 -9.70 -7.30 3.68
CA LEU A 273 -11.14 -7.23 3.50
C LEU A 273 -11.30 -7.20 2.00
N THR A 274 -11.88 -8.22 1.41
CA THR A 274 -11.53 -8.50 0.03
C THR A 274 -12.40 -7.58 -0.82
N GLY A 275 -11.89 -6.37 -1.03
CA GLY A 275 -12.43 -5.35 -1.89
C GLY A 275 -12.39 -5.87 -3.31
N GLY A 276 -13.46 -5.61 -4.05
CA GLY A 276 -13.58 -6.09 -5.41
C GLY A 276 -14.85 -5.55 -6.02
N THR A 277 -14.74 -5.12 -7.27
CA THR A 277 -15.84 -4.63 -8.08
C THR A 277 -16.73 -5.80 -8.50
N GLY A 278 -18.05 -5.63 -8.45
CA GLY A 278 -19.00 -6.60 -9.03
C GLY A 278 -19.15 -7.93 -8.29
N LYS A 279 -18.77 -8.01 -7.01
CA LYS A 279 -18.99 -9.22 -6.19
C LYS A 279 -20.49 -9.51 -6.05
N GLY A 280 -20.87 -10.75 -6.35
CA GLY A 280 -22.27 -11.21 -6.45
C GLY A 280 -23.07 -10.69 -7.64
N MET A 281 -22.37 -10.27 -8.70
CA MET A 281 -22.94 -9.89 -10.01
C MET A 281 -24.08 -8.87 -9.90
N THR A 282 -23.96 -7.95 -8.94
CA THR A 282 -24.95 -6.89 -8.71
C THR A 282 -24.79 -5.73 -9.69
N GLY A 283 -23.56 -5.44 -10.10
CA GLY A 283 -23.25 -4.39 -11.07
C GLY A 283 -23.69 -4.80 -12.48
N ARG A 284 -24.28 -3.87 -13.22
CA ARG A 284 -24.65 -4.06 -14.62
C ARG A 284 -23.40 -4.07 -15.50
N VAL A 285 -23.48 -4.79 -16.62
CA VAL A 285 -22.50 -4.60 -17.70
C VAL A 285 -22.74 -3.21 -18.28
N THR A 286 -21.68 -2.42 -18.38
CA THR A 286 -21.76 -1.02 -18.83
C THR A 286 -20.89 -0.82 -20.09
N PRO A 287 -21.27 -1.43 -21.24
CA PRO A 287 -20.48 -1.36 -22.46
C PRO A 287 -20.28 0.07 -22.96
N TYR A 288 -21.31 0.93 -22.92
CA TYR A 288 -21.19 2.32 -23.39
C TYR A 288 -20.29 3.13 -22.48
N LEU A 289 -20.44 3.00 -21.15
CA LEU A 289 -19.56 3.68 -20.19
C LEU A 289 -18.11 3.21 -20.37
N ASN A 290 -17.86 1.90 -20.48
CA ASN A 290 -16.51 1.35 -20.59
C ASN A 290 -15.78 1.79 -21.87
N ALA A 291 -16.50 2.12 -22.94
CA ALA A 291 -15.91 2.63 -24.17
C ALA A 291 -15.40 4.08 -24.04
N MET A 292 -15.88 4.82 -23.05
CA MET A 292 -15.69 6.27 -22.90
C MET A 292 -15.04 6.65 -21.55
N SER A 293 -14.54 5.66 -20.81
CA SER A 293 -14.03 5.86 -19.47
C SER A 293 -12.89 4.92 -19.13
N GLU A 294 -12.10 5.32 -18.14
CA GLU A 294 -11.11 4.48 -17.50
C GLU A 294 -11.63 4.02 -16.13
N ASP A 295 -11.77 2.70 -15.93
CA ASP A 295 -12.12 2.15 -14.62
C ASP A 295 -10.89 2.10 -13.72
N PHE A 296 -10.78 3.08 -12.82
CA PHE A 296 -9.66 3.20 -11.90
C PHE A 296 -9.57 2.02 -10.94
N THR A 297 -10.71 1.47 -10.51
CA THR A 297 -10.70 0.32 -9.61
C THR A 297 -10.22 -0.94 -10.33
N LYS A 298 -10.60 -1.14 -11.59
CA LYS A 298 -10.09 -2.22 -12.44
C LYS A 298 -8.59 -2.10 -12.69
N GLN A 299 -8.07 -0.89 -12.86
CA GLN A 299 -6.63 -0.65 -13.00
C GLN A 299 -5.88 -0.94 -11.69
N ALA A 300 -6.47 -0.62 -10.53
CA ALA A 300 -5.91 -1.01 -9.24
C ALA A 300 -5.86 -2.54 -9.09
N ILE A 301 -6.89 -3.27 -9.50
CA ILE A 301 -6.91 -4.75 -9.49
C ILE A 301 -5.79 -5.34 -10.35
N ARG A 302 -5.50 -4.72 -11.49
CA ARG A 302 -4.39 -5.11 -12.38
C ARG A 302 -3.00 -4.79 -11.79
N GLY A 303 -2.93 -4.09 -10.66
CA GLY A 303 -1.68 -3.67 -10.03
C GLY A 303 -1.06 -2.40 -10.61
N ASN A 304 -1.81 -1.66 -11.45
CA ASN A 304 -1.31 -0.44 -12.09
C ASN A 304 -1.27 0.74 -11.12
N TYR A 305 -2.15 0.75 -10.12
CA TYR A 305 -2.12 1.70 -9.01
C TYR A 305 -1.64 0.99 -7.76
N LYS A 306 -0.73 1.61 -7.00
CA LYS A 306 -0.17 1.01 -5.77
C LYS A 306 -0.42 1.91 -4.56
N ARG A 307 -0.38 1.30 -3.38
CA ARG A 307 -0.78 1.84 -2.07
C ARG A 307 -0.20 3.20 -1.67
N TYR A 308 0.96 3.59 -2.19
CA TYR A 308 1.84 4.57 -1.54
C TYR A 308 1.98 5.92 -2.25
N ALA A 309 1.32 6.14 -3.39
CA ALA A 309 1.39 7.42 -4.11
C ALA A 309 0.42 8.49 -3.57
N VAL A 310 -0.30 8.23 -2.48
CA VAL A 310 -1.45 9.06 -2.07
C VAL A 310 -1.51 9.23 -0.56
N ARG A 311 -1.76 10.47 -0.13
CA ARG A 311 -1.85 10.91 1.27
C ARG A 311 -2.96 10.13 2.01
N GLU A 312 -2.59 9.28 2.98
CA GLU A 312 -3.55 8.43 3.71
C GLU A 312 -4.63 9.23 4.42
N ASP A 313 -4.29 10.38 5.02
CA ASP A 313 -5.27 11.23 5.70
C ASP A 313 -6.25 11.86 4.71
N SER A 314 -5.80 12.23 3.50
CA SER A 314 -6.69 12.74 2.45
C SER A 314 -7.63 11.66 1.93
N ILE A 315 -7.13 10.43 1.75
CA ILE A 315 -7.96 9.28 1.41
C ILE A 315 -9.00 9.04 2.51
N ARG A 316 -8.59 9.05 3.78
CA ARG A 316 -9.47 8.81 4.93
C ARG A 316 -10.63 9.79 4.95
N LYS A 317 -10.32 11.10 4.91
CA LYS A 317 -11.34 12.17 4.88
C LYS A 317 -12.25 12.07 3.67
N MET A 318 -11.68 11.83 2.50
CA MET A 318 -12.46 11.71 1.27
C MET A 318 -13.38 10.47 1.31
N ALA A 319 -12.90 9.36 1.88
CA ALA A 319 -13.70 8.16 2.05
C ALA A 319 -14.81 8.32 3.11
N GLU A 320 -14.58 9.11 4.15
CA GLU A 320 -15.60 9.52 5.13
C GLU A 320 -16.69 10.37 4.46
N LEU A 321 -16.30 11.36 3.66
CA LEU A 321 -17.24 12.19 2.90
C LEU A 321 -18.07 11.36 1.92
N LEU A 322 -17.42 10.49 1.14
CA LEU A 322 -18.13 9.59 0.21
C LEU A 322 -19.03 8.59 0.95
N GLY A 323 -18.71 8.27 2.20
CA GLY A 323 -19.39 7.23 2.94
C GLY A 323 -20.53 7.68 3.85
N GLY A 324 -20.56 8.96 4.23
CA GLY A 324 -21.61 9.54 5.07
C GLY A 324 -22.88 9.91 4.30
N SER A 325 -22.77 10.22 2.99
CA SER A 325 -23.86 10.68 2.15
C SER A 325 -23.71 10.21 0.69
N ASN A 326 -24.80 10.26 -0.09
CA ASN A 326 -24.75 10.10 -1.55
C ASN A 326 -24.47 11.45 -2.25
N GLU A 327 -23.88 12.43 -1.56
CA GLU A 327 -23.58 13.73 -2.13
C GLU A 327 -22.40 13.65 -3.08
N ASN A 328 -22.41 14.53 -4.08
CA ASN A 328 -21.29 14.70 -4.98
C ASN A 328 -20.18 15.48 -4.28
N ILE A 329 -18.93 15.20 -4.62
CA ILE A 329 -17.79 15.89 -4.02
C ILE A 329 -16.99 16.61 -5.10
N LEU A 330 -16.61 17.84 -4.83
CA LEU A 330 -15.75 18.64 -5.69
C LEU A 330 -14.38 18.82 -5.02
N ILE A 331 -13.36 18.16 -5.58
CA ILE A 331 -11.97 18.31 -5.17
C ILE A 331 -11.40 19.58 -5.78
N ILE A 332 -11.07 20.56 -4.94
CA ILE A 332 -10.44 21.82 -5.35
C ILE A 332 -9.00 21.89 -4.85
N GLY A 333 -8.08 22.41 -5.67
CA GLY A 333 -6.70 22.63 -5.24
C GLY A 333 -5.78 23.06 -6.38
N ALA A 334 -4.56 23.47 -6.06
CA ALA A 334 -3.59 23.93 -7.06
C ALA A 334 -3.29 22.88 -8.15
N PRO A 335 -2.90 23.28 -9.37
CA PRO A 335 -2.42 22.35 -10.40
C PRO A 335 -1.23 21.54 -9.87
N GLY A 336 -1.23 20.22 -10.05
CA GLY A 336 -0.15 19.35 -9.56
C GLY A 336 -0.25 18.93 -8.08
N SER A 337 -1.30 19.29 -7.35
CA SER A 337 -1.52 18.86 -5.95
C SER A 337 -1.94 17.38 -5.79
N GLY A 338 -2.15 16.65 -6.89
CA GLY A 338 -2.51 15.23 -6.86
C GLY A 338 -4.01 14.93 -6.75
N LYS A 339 -4.89 15.77 -7.32
CA LYS A 339 -6.35 15.58 -7.32
C LYS A 339 -6.78 14.23 -7.94
N THR A 340 -6.31 13.94 -9.14
CA THR A 340 -6.55 12.65 -9.84
C THR A 340 -5.92 11.49 -9.08
N SER A 341 -4.73 11.69 -8.49
CA SER A 341 -4.07 10.69 -7.65
C SER A 341 -4.90 10.35 -6.42
N LEU A 342 -5.62 11.31 -5.81
CA LEU A 342 -6.53 11.06 -4.70
C LEU A 342 -7.66 10.11 -5.11
N ALA A 343 -8.31 10.35 -6.26
CA ALA A 343 -9.34 9.44 -6.79
C ALA A 343 -8.80 8.02 -7.06
N LYS A 344 -7.61 7.91 -7.66
CA LYS A 344 -6.91 6.63 -7.88
C LYS A 344 -6.55 5.94 -6.55
N GLY A 345 -6.18 6.70 -5.52
CA GLY A 345 -5.90 6.18 -4.18
C GLY A 345 -7.12 5.60 -3.49
N ILE A 346 -8.29 6.23 -3.66
CA ILE A 346 -9.56 5.68 -3.14
C ILE A 346 -9.93 4.43 -3.92
N ALA A 347 -9.75 4.41 -5.24
CA ALA A 347 -9.99 3.23 -6.06
C ALA A 347 -9.11 2.05 -5.60
N TYR A 348 -7.85 2.33 -5.26
CA TYR A 348 -6.93 1.36 -4.65
C TYR A 348 -7.45 0.86 -3.29
N LYS A 349 -7.94 1.75 -2.41
CA LYS A 349 -8.50 1.34 -1.11
C LYS A 349 -9.79 0.53 -1.23
N ILE A 350 -10.63 0.84 -2.20
CA ILE A 350 -11.83 0.05 -2.51
C ILE A 350 -11.42 -1.36 -2.95
N MET A 351 -10.34 -1.50 -3.73
CA MET A 351 -9.78 -2.80 -4.13
C MET A 351 -9.10 -3.52 -2.96
N GLU A 352 -8.26 -2.84 -2.17
CA GLU A 352 -7.56 -3.41 -1.00
C GLU A 352 -8.55 -3.90 0.07
N GLY A 353 -9.75 -3.32 0.10
CA GLY A 353 -10.69 -3.50 1.19
C GLY A 353 -10.77 -2.27 2.04
N THR A 354 -11.96 -1.71 2.11
CA THR A 354 -12.20 -0.50 2.87
C THR A 354 -12.97 -0.81 4.15
N SER A 355 -12.63 -0.13 5.24
CA SER A 355 -13.43 -0.15 6.48
C SER A 355 -14.77 0.59 6.30
N TYR A 356 -14.86 1.46 5.27
CA TYR A 356 -16.04 2.24 4.95
C TYR A 356 -17.10 1.39 4.22
N LYS A 357 -18.13 0.96 4.96
CA LYS A 357 -19.17 0.05 4.46
C LYS A 357 -19.87 0.51 3.17
N SER A 358 -20.04 1.82 3.01
CA SER A 358 -20.65 2.49 1.85
C SER A 358 -19.84 2.36 0.56
N LEU A 359 -18.51 2.33 0.68
CA LEU A 359 -17.56 2.19 -0.42
C LEU A 359 -17.29 0.72 -0.77
N ASN A 360 -17.77 -0.22 0.04
CA ASN A 360 -17.62 -1.64 -0.25
C ASN A 360 -18.34 -2.01 -1.55
N ASN A 361 -17.63 -2.76 -2.39
CA ASN A 361 -18.11 -3.22 -3.70
C ASN A 361 -18.42 -2.08 -4.71
N LYS A 362 -18.07 -0.83 -4.40
CA LYS A 362 -18.14 0.26 -5.38
C LYS A 362 -17.01 0.16 -6.40
N ARG A 363 -17.10 0.94 -7.47
CA ARG A 363 -16.02 1.17 -8.43
C ARG A 363 -15.93 2.66 -8.78
N ILE A 364 -14.72 3.16 -8.98
CA ILE A 364 -14.47 4.53 -9.43
C ILE A 364 -14.15 4.48 -10.92
N VAL A 365 -14.95 5.19 -11.71
CA VAL A 365 -14.84 5.23 -13.17
C VAL A 365 -14.61 6.67 -13.61
N SER A 366 -13.48 6.92 -14.24
CA SER A 366 -13.08 8.23 -14.76
C SER A 366 -13.64 8.44 -16.15
N MET A 367 -14.52 9.42 -16.33
CA MET A 367 -15.02 9.79 -17.65
C MET A 367 -14.05 10.73 -18.35
N GLU A 368 -13.66 10.38 -19.57
CA GLU A 368 -12.81 11.24 -20.41
C GLU A 368 -13.70 12.03 -21.36
N LEU A 369 -14.08 13.24 -20.96
CA LEU A 369 -14.98 14.10 -21.75
C LEU A 369 -14.40 14.44 -23.13
N SER A 370 -13.08 14.60 -23.25
CA SER A 370 -12.38 14.81 -24.52
C SER A 370 -12.49 13.62 -25.46
N GLY A 371 -12.47 12.39 -24.94
CA GLY A 371 -12.64 11.16 -25.71
C GLY A 371 -14.07 10.99 -26.23
N ILE A 372 -15.07 11.50 -25.50
CA ILE A 372 -16.47 11.50 -25.93
C ILE A 372 -16.68 12.42 -27.14
N VAL A 373 -16.00 13.57 -27.16
CA VAL A 373 -16.05 14.54 -28.25
C VAL A 373 -15.30 14.03 -29.49
N SER A 374 -14.17 13.33 -29.31
CA SER A 374 -13.36 12.83 -30.43
C SER A 374 -14.08 11.72 -31.23
N GLY A 375 -14.35 11.97 -32.51
CA GLY A 375 -14.92 10.97 -33.43
C GLY A 375 -16.45 10.94 -33.52
N THR A 376 -17.14 11.94 -32.99
CA THR A 376 -18.60 12.15 -33.17
C THR A 376 -18.85 13.32 -34.11
N ALA A 377 -19.85 13.18 -35.01
CA ALA A 377 -20.09 14.18 -36.05
C ALA A 377 -21.12 15.26 -35.64
N GLY A 378 -21.74 15.15 -34.46
CA GLY A 378 -22.70 16.14 -34.00
C GLY A 378 -23.04 16.10 -32.50
N VAL A 379 -23.40 17.28 -31.97
CA VAL A 379 -23.81 17.55 -30.58
C VAL A 379 -24.87 16.57 -30.07
N GLY A 380 -25.83 16.19 -30.91
CA GLY A 380 -26.91 15.26 -30.54
C GLY A 380 -26.42 13.83 -30.30
N GLU A 381 -25.41 13.37 -31.04
CA GLU A 381 -24.82 12.03 -30.87
C GLU A 381 -24.00 11.95 -29.58
N ILE A 382 -23.25 13.02 -29.28
CA ILE A 382 -22.52 13.20 -28.01
C ILE A 382 -23.49 13.12 -26.83
N ALA A 383 -24.59 13.87 -26.92
CA ALA A 383 -25.63 13.90 -25.89
C ALA A 383 -26.24 12.51 -25.65
N GLU A 384 -26.57 11.80 -26.71
CA GLU A 384 -27.16 10.46 -26.61
C GLU A 384 -26.18 9.45 -26.00
N LYS A 385 -24.92 9.47 -26.42
CA LYS A 385 -23.86 8.60 -25.88
C LYS A 385 -23.65 8.85 -24.38
N LEU A 386 -23.53 10.11 -23.97
CA LEU A 386 -23.40 10.48 -22.57
C LEU A 386 -24.63 10.01 -21.75
N LYS A 387 -25.84 10.27 -22.25
CA LYS A 387 -27.08 9.85 -21.58
C LYS A 387 -27.14 8.33 -21.40
N ARG A 388 -26.74 7.56 -22.43
CA ARG A 388 -26.64 6.09 -22.33
C ARG A 388 -25.61 5.68 -21.28
N ALA A 389 -24.41 6.25 -21.29
CA ALA A 389 -23.36 5.94 -20.31
C ALA A 389 -23.79 6.25 -18.86
N ILE A 390 -24.45 7.39 -18.62
CA ILE A 390 -24.98 7.73 -17.29
C ILE A 390 -26.12 6.78 -16.90
N SER A 391 -27.00 6.41 -17.85
CA SER A 391 -28.09 5.46 -17.57
C SER A 391 -27.55 4.08 -17.17
N GLU A 392 -26.49 3.61 -17.82
CA GLU A 392 -25.77 2.39 -17.44
C GLU A 392 -25.15 2.54 -16.05
N ALA A 393 -24.54 3.68 -15.76
CA ALA A 393 -23.92 3.95 -14.48
C ALA A 393 -24.94 3.87 -13.33
N LYS A 394 -26.08 4.52 -13.52
CA LYS A 394 -27.22 4.58 -12.59
C LYS A 394 -27.80 3.19 -12.35
N ALA A 395 -27.97 2.45 -13.43
CA ALA A 395 -28.57 1.14 -13.36
C ALA A 395 -27.64 0.09 -12.73
N SER A 396 -26.33 0.29 -12.77
CA SER A 396 -25.35 -0.55 -12.07
C SER A 396 -25.38 -0.34 -10.55
N GLY A 397 -25.60 0.90 -10.08
CA GLY A 397 -25.75 1.23 -8.66
C GLY A 397 -24.47 1.11 -7.80
N ASP A 398 -23.39 0.59 -8.36
CA ASP A 398 -22.09 0.40 -7.71
C ASP A 398 -21.01 1.39 -8.20
N ILE A 399 -21.38 2.39 -9.00
CA ILE A 399 -20.43 3.26 -9.70
C ILE A 399 -20.36 4.64 -9.04
N ILE A 400 -19.14 5.12 -8.85
CA ILE A 400 -18.81 6.52 -8.55
C ILE A 400 -18.13 7.08 -9.79
N LEU A 401 -18.69 8.13 -10.37
CA LEU A 401 -18.16 8.76 -11.58
C LEU A 401 -17.14 9.83 -11.19
N PHE A 402 -15.94 9.76 -11.75
CA PHE A 402 -14.92 10.78 -11.60
C PHE A 402 -14.85 11.62 -12.90
N ILE A 403 -14.87 12.94 -12.74
CA ILE A 403 -14.73 13.90 -13.85
C ILE A 403 -13.55 14.81 -13.51
N ASP A 404 -12.44 14.63 -14.23
CA ASP A 404 -11.33 15.57 -14.14
C ASP A 404 -11.69 16.87 -14.87
N GLU A 405 -11.11 17.98 -14.43
CA GLU A 405 -11.35 19.31 -14.99
C GLU A 405 -12.85 19.65 -15.19
N ILE A 406 -13.69 19.35 -14.19
CA ILE A 406 -15.16 19.48 -14.29
C ILE A 406 -15.64 20.89 -14.67
N HIS A 407 -14.83 21.92 -14.41
CA HIS A 407 -15.11 23.30 -14.82
C HIS A 407 -15.23 23.46 -16.33
N THR A 408 -14.63 22.58 -17.13
CA THR A 408 -14.72 22.59 -18.60
C THR A 408 -16.16 22.51 -19.09
N LEU A 409 -17.03 21.78 -18.38
CA LEU A 409 -18.46 21.69 -18.67
C LEU A 409 -19.16 23.06 -18.65
N ILE A 410 -18.71 23.97 -17.78
CA ILE A 410 -19.28 25.31 -17.62
C ILE A 410 -18.53 26.32 -18.48
N ALA A 411 -17.20 26.23 -18.50
CA ALA A 411 -16.32 27.15 -19.23
C ALA A 411 -16.48 27.03 -20.75
N GLY A 412 -16.75 25.82 -21.27
CA GLY A 412 -16.93 25.56 -22.70
C GLY A 412 -18.21 26.13 -23.31
N GLY A 413 -19.11 26.71 -22.49
CA GLY A 413 -20.40 27.23 -22.94
C GLY A 413 -20.33 28.33 -24.01
N ASN A 414 -19.21 29.06 -24.11
CA ASN A 414 -19.08 30.19 -25.04
C ASN A 414 -18.33 29.84 -26.34
N ASP A 415 -17.34 28.93 -26.31
CA ASP A 415 -16.48 28.62 -27.47
C ASP A 415 -16.74 27.23 -28.10
N HIS A 416 -17.40 26.31 -27.36
CA HIS A 416 -17.67 24.94 -27.81
C HIS A 416 -19.10 24.50 -27.49
N PRO A 417 -20.06 24.66 -28.43
CA PRO A 417 -21.47 24.31 -28.23
C PRO A 417 -21.70 22.86 -27.79
N GLU A 418 -20.83 21.95 -28.23
CA GLU A 418 -20.83 20.53 -27.85
C GLU A 418 -20.62 20.32 -26.34
N ILE A 419 -19.78 21.15 -25.71
CA ILE A 419 -19.48 21.06 -24.28
C ILE A 419 -20.63 21.63 -23.44
N SER A 420 -21.29 22.69 -23.94
CA SER A 420 -22.50 23.24 -23.30
C SER A 420 -23.65 22.22 -23.24
N ALA A 421 -23.77 21.36 -24.25
CA ALA A 421 -24.78 20.29 -24.26
C ALA A 421 -24.49 19.19 -23.24
N LEU A 422 -23.22 18.94 -22.88
CA LEU A 422 -22.87 17.99 -21.83
C LEU A 422 -23.33 18.49 -20.45
N TYR A 423 -23.19 19.78 -20.18
CA TYR A 423 -23.64 20.40 -18.93
C TYR A 423 -25.15 20.21 -18.71
N SER A 424 -25.97 20.51 -19.71
CA SER A 424 -27.45 20.41 -19.60
C SER A 424 -27.94 18.98 -19.37
N ILE A 425 -27.16 17.97 -19.79
CA ILE A 425 -27.45 16.55 -19.56
C ILE A 425 -26.99 16.11 -18.17
N LEU A 426 -25.85 16.63 -17.70
CA LEU A 426 -25.27 16.25 -16.42
C LEU A 426 -25.93 16.94 -15.23
N GLU A 427 -26.36 18.19 -15.37
CA GLU A 427 -27.00 18.97 -14.30
C GLU A 427 -28.16 18.24 -13.60
N PRO A 428 -29.17 17.67 -14.30
CA PRO A 428 -30.24 16.94 -13.63
C PRO A 428 -29.75 15.68 -12.91
N GLU A 429 -28.73 14.99 -13.45
CA GLU A 429 -28.21 13.77 -12.85
C GLU A 429 -27.36 14.08 -11.60
N LEU A 430 -26.60 15.18 -11.63
CA LEU A 430 -25.89 15.72 -10.46
C LEU A 430 -26.87 16.13 -9.35
N ALA A 431 -27.97 16.80 -9.69
CA ALA A 431 -29.00 17.20 -8.72
C ALA A 431 -29.79 16.02 -8.15
N SER A 432 -29.91 14.92 -8.89
CA SER A 432 -30.69 13.76 -8.48
C SER A 432 -30.06 12.96 -7.32
N ASN A 433 -28.75 13.08 -7.10
CA ASN A 433 -27.96 12.24 -6.18
C ASN A 433 -28.20 10.72 -6.36
N THR A 434 -28.64 10.29 -7.55
CA THR A 434 -28.86 8.86 -7.87
C THR A 434 -27.56 8.15 -8.19
N ILE A 435 -26.58 8.88 -8.71
CA ILE A 435 -25.19 8.47 -8.90
C ILE A 435 -24.32 9.45 -8.14
N GLN A 436 -23.27 8.96 -7.51
CA GLN A 436 -22.30 9.80 -6.81
C GLN A 436 -21.21 10.25 -7.79
N PHE A 437 -20.96 11.56 -7.82
CA PHE A 437 -19.90 12.16 -8.65
C PHE A 437 -18.75 12.69 -7.80
N ILE A 438 -17.53 12.55 -8.33
CA ILE A 438 -16.33 13.21 -7.84
C ILE A 438 -15.82 14.11 -8.97
N GLY A 439 -15.98 15.42 -8.81
CA GLY A 439 -15.37 16.41 -9.70
C GLY A 439 -13.99 16.80 -9.22
N ALA A 440 -13.07 17.10 -10.12
CA ALA A 440 -11.80 17.74 -9.80
C ALA A 440 -11.62 19.04 -10.58
N THR A 441 -11.12 20.08 -9.92
CA THR A 441 -10.82 21.36 -10.57
C THR A 441 -9.71 22.12 -9.86
N THR A 442 -9.18 23.16 -10.50
CA THR A 442 -8.24 24.08 -9.87
C THR A 442 -8.98 25.12 -9.05
N ILE A 443 -8.36 25.67 -8.00
CA ILE A 443 -8.97 26.75 -7.20
C ILE A 443 -9.28 27.99 -8.06
N GLN A 444 -8.42 28.28 -9.04
CA GLN A 444 -8.60 29.40 -9.96
C GLN A 444 -9.83 29.18 -10.86
N ASN A 445 -9.97 27.98 -11.43
CA ASN A 445 -11.10 27.66 -12.30
C ASN A 445 -12.41 27.51 -11.50
N TYR A 446 -12.33 27.05 -10.25
CA TYR A 446 -13.46 27.06 -9.33
C TYR A 446 -14.01 28.48 -9.16
N ARG A 447 -13.16 29.45 -8.76
CA ARG A 447 -13.57 30.85 -8.56
C ARG A 447 -14.06 31.53 -9.85
N LYS A 448 -13.47 31.17 -10.99
CA LYS A 448 -13.79 31.79 -12.28
C LYS A 448 -15.09 31.27 -12.89
N TYR A 449 -15.35 29.96 -12.79
CA TYR A 449 -16.43 29.31 -13.55
C TYR A 449 -17.50 28.64 -12.69
N ILE A 450 -17.14 28.07 -11.54
CA ILE A 450 -18.07 27.28 -10.71
C ILE A 450 -18.73 28.12 -9.62
N GLU A 451 -17.93 28.87 -8.84
CA GLU A 451 -18.42 29.71 -7.75
C GLU A 451 -19.45 30.77 -8.17
N PRO A 452 -19.29 31.46 -9.33
CA PRO A 452 -20.31 32.41 -9.81
C PRO A 452 -21.63 31.72 -10.15
N ASN A 453 -21.60 30.45 -10.55
CA ASN A 453 -22.79 29.65 -10.79
C ASN A 453 -23.22 28.96 -9.49
N GLY A 454 -23.91 29.72 -8.63
CA GLY A 454 -24.37 29.25 -7.33
C GLY A 454 -25.28 28.01 -7.38
N ALA A 455 -25.99 27.76 -8.49
CA ALA A 455 -26.78 26.55 -8.65
C ALA A 455 -25.87 25.31 -8.75
N PHE A 456 -24.86 25.35 -9.62
CA PHE A 456 -23.93 24.24 -9.81
C PHE A 456 -23.04 24.02 -8.58
N SER A 457 -22.51 25.08 -7.96
CA SER A 457 -21.66 24.95 -6.77
C SER A 457 -22.38 24.30 -5.58
N ARG A 458 -23.72 24.42 -5.49
CA ARG A 458 -24.52 23.79 -4.43
C ARG A 458 -24.76 22.30 -4.64
N LEU A 459 -24.47 21.77 -5.84
CA LEU A 459 -24.60 20.35 -6.14
C LEU A 459 -23.44 19.51 -5.58
N PHE A 460 -22.39 20.16 -5.07
CA PHE A 460 -21.18 19.51 -4.59
C PHE A 460 -20.82 19.95 -3.17
N THR A 461 -20.39 18.98 -2.37
CA THR A 461 -19.64 19.20 -1.15
C THR A 461 -18.17 19.44 -1.51
N ILE A 462 -17.61 20.56 -1.06
CA ILE A 462 -16.25 20.96 -1.44
C ILE A 462 -15.22 20.26 -0.56
N TYR A 463 -14.22 19.65 -1.19
CA TYR A 463 -13.04 19.12 -0.52
C TYR A 463 -11.78 19.83 -1.05
N GLU A 464 -11.18 20.68 -0.22
CA GLU A 464 -9.95 21.38 -0.57
C GLU A 464 -8.71 20.53 -0.28
N ILE A 465 -7.93 20.23 -1.33
CA ILE A 465 -6.64 19.57 -1.20
C ILE A 465 -5.53 20.62 -1.14
N THR A 466 -4.79 20.60 -0.04
CA THR A 466 -3.61 21.46 0.15
C THR A 466 -2.41 20.94 -0.63
N GLU A 467 -1.42 21.80 -0.85
CA GLU A 467 -0.07 21.38 -1.23
C GLU A 467 0.47 20.33 -0.24
N ALA A 468 1.24 19.37 -0.76
CA ALA A 468 1.86 18.33 0.05
C ALA A 468 2.98 18.91 0.92
N SER A 469 3.13 18.40 2.14
CA SER A 469 4.26 18.78 3.00
C SER A 469 5.59 18.23 2.44
N LYS A 470 6.73 18.71 2.98
CA LYS A 470 8.05 18.17 2.63
C LYS A 470 8.10 16.66 2.86
N ASP A 471 7.66 16.22 4.05
CA ASP A 471 7.70 14.80 4.43
C ASP A 471 6.74 13.96 3.60
N GLU A 472 5.52 14.44 3.35
CA GLU A 472 4.55 13.76 2.47
C GLU A 472 5.11 13.61 1.05
N THR A 473 5.79 14.64 0.53
CA THR A 473 6.41 14.59 -0.79
C THR A 473 7.54 13.58 -0.86
N ILE A 474 8.37 13.50 0.20
CA ILE A 474 9.45 12.51 0.26
C ILE A 474 8.86 11.09 0.24
N GLU A 475 7.78 10.82 0.98
CA GLU A 475 7.11 9.51 0.94
C GLU A 475 6.59 9.16 -0.46
N ILE A 476 6.02 10.13 -1.17
CA ILE A 476 5.60 9.96 -2.58
C ILE A 476 6.81 9.65 -3.47
N LEU A 477 7.90 10.41 -3.33
CA LEU A 477 9.11 10.22 -4.13
C LEU A 477 9.76 8.86 -3.87
N LYS A 478 9.84 8.39 -2.62
CA LYS A 478 10.39 7.06 -2.27
C LYS A 478 9.73 5.93 -3.08
N TYR A 479 8.45 6.09 -3.40
CA TYR A 479 7.70 5.13 -4.19
C TYR A 479 8.01 5.26 -5.70
N ASP A 480 8.00 6.48 -6.23
CA ASP A 480 8.30 6.76 -7.65
C ASP A 480 9.73 6.35 -8.01
N VAL A 481 10.67 6.55 -7.09
CA VAL A 481 12.08 6.17 -7.19
C VAL A 481 12.23 4.70 -7.55
N LYS A 482 11.47 3.77 -6.96
CA LYS A 482 11.58 2.33 -7.30
C LYS A 482 11.31 2.07 -8.78
N THR A 483 10.32 2.77 -9.33
CA THR A 483 9.96 2.65 -10.74
C THR A 483 11.04 3.27 -11.63
N LEU A 484 11.62 4.40 -11.20
CA LEU A 484 12.72 5.06 -11.91
C LEU A 484 14.01 4.25 -11.88
N GLU A 485 14.42 3.75 -10.72
CA GLU A 485 15.59 2.88 -10.52
C GLU A 485 15.49 1.65 -11.42
N TYR A 486 14.32 0.99 -11.46
CA TYR A 486 14.11 -0.16 -12.34
C TYR A 486 14.12 0.22 -13.83
N LYS A 487 13.41 1.28 -14.22
CA LYS A 487 13.26 1.70 -15.61
C LYS A 487 14.59 2.15 -16.23
N HIS A 488 15.41 2.86 -15.46
CA HIS A 488 16.65 3.47 -15.94
C HIS A 488 17.91 2.76 -15.43
N ASN A 489 17.76 1.67 -14.67
CA ASN A 489 18.86 0.93 -14.03
C ASN A 489 19.86 1.85 -13.31
N LEU A 490 19.33 2.68 -12.41
CA LEU A 490 20.09 3.67 -11.66
C LEU A 490 19.84 3.52 -10.16
N PHE A 491 20.70 4.12 -9.35
CA PHE A 491 20.62 4.13 -7.90
C PHE A 491 20.40 5.56 -7.40
N ILE A 492 19.30 5.82 -6.69
CA ILE A 492 18.98 7.14 -6.11
C ILE A 492 19.18 7.13 -4.60
N THR A 493 19.93 8.09 -4.05
CA THR A 493 20.17 8.19 -2.61
C THR A 493 19.01 8.90 -1.89
N TYR A 494 18.90 8.72 -0.58
CA TYR A 494 17.89 9.44 0.22
C TYR A 494 18.18 10.95 0.31
N PRO A 495 19.43 11.40 0.53
CA PRO A 495 19.75 12.82 0.55
C PRO A 495 19.42 13.52 -0.78
N ALA A 496 19.54 12.85 -1.92
CA ALA A 496 19.11 13.39 -3.21
C ALA A 496 17.60 13.71 -3.24
N LEU A 497 16.75 12.89 -2.61
CA LEU A 497 15.31 13.14 -2.52
C LEU A 497 15.01 14.37 -1.67
N GLU A 498 15.60 14.48 -0.47
CA GLU A 498 15.43 15.66 0.37
C GLU A 498 15.91 16.92 -0.34
N LYS A 499 17.07 16.84 -1.00
CA LYS A 499 17.65 17.95 -1.76
C LYS A 499 16.76 18.38 -2.91
N ALA A 500 16.19 17.45 -3.67
CA ALA A 500 15.28 17.77 -4.75
C ALA A 500 14.01 18.46 -4.26
N VAL A 501 13.43 18.01 -3.13
CA VAL A 501 12.28 18.67 -2.52
C VAL A 501 12.65 20.08 -2.05
N ASP A 502 13.77 20.24 -1.36
CA ASP A 502 14.22 21.54 -0.86
C ASP A 502 14.53 22.53 -1.97
N LEU A 503 15.23 22.10 -3.02
CA LEU A 503 15.52 22.93 -4.20
C LEU A 503 14.24 23.28 -4.96
N SER A 504 13.32 22.32 -5.15
CA SER A 504 12.04 22.58 -5.82
C SER A 504 11.24 23.65 -5.08
N ARG A 505 11.21 23.59 -3.74
CA ARG A 505 10.47 24.54 -2.92
C ARG A 505 11.13 25.93 -2.92
N LYS A 506 12.46 26.00 -2.94
CA LYS A 506 13.21 27.26 -2.94
C LYS A 506 13.24 27.96 -4.30
N LEU A 507 13.28 27.22 -5.40
CA LEU A 507 13.55 27.76 -6.74
C LEU A 507 12.32 27.78 -7.65
N ILE A 508 11.31 26.95 -7.38
CA ILE A 508 10.10 26.83 -8.22
C ILE A 508 8.88 27.26 -7.41
N HIS A 509 8.45 28.52 -7.62
CA HIS A 509 7.31 29.12 -6.93
C HIS A 509 5.98 28.98 -7.68
N GLU A 510 6.02 28.81 -9.00
CA GLU A 510 4.82 28.72 -9.85
C GLU A 510 4.07 27.38 -9.73
N ARG A 511 4.70 26.39 -9.11
CA ARG A 511 4.17 25.03 -8.97
C ARG A 511 4.17 24.59 -7.51
N VAL A 512 3.28 23.66 -7.20
CA VAL A 512 3.15 23.09 -5.86
C VAL A 512 3.77 21.70 -5.77
N LEU A 513 4.13 21.30 -4.55
CA LEU A 513 4.43 19.92 -4.19
C LEU A 513 3.16 19.05 -4.27
N PRO A 514 3.29 17.77 -4.70
CA PRO A 514 4.54 17.05 -4.99
C PRO A 514 5.05 17.18 -6.44
N ASP A 515 4.25 17.71 -7.38
CA ASP A 515 4.54 17.71 -8.82
C ASP A 515 5.93 18.25 -9.18
N LYS A 516 6.29 19.43 -8.66
CA LYS A 516 7.60 20.03 -8.97
C LYS A 516 8.78 19.18 -8.53
N ALA A 517 8.69 18.49 -7.41
CA ALA A 517 9.78 17.64 -6.90
C ALA A 517 9.90 16.34 -7.71
N ILE A 518 8.77 15.74 -8.09
CA ILE A 518 8.71 14.57 -8.97
C ILE A 518 9.40 14.89 -10.30
N GLN A 519 9.07 16.04 -10.92
CA GLN A 519 9.67 16.42 -12.19
C GLN A 519 11.18 16.66 -12.10
N ILE A 520 11.68 17.24 -11.01
CA ILE A 520 13.13 17.41 -10.81
C ILE A 520 13.82 16.05 -10.74
N ILE A 521 13.32 15.14 -9.90
CA ILE A 521 13.92 13.79 -9.75
C ILE A 521 13.87 13.02 -11.07
N GLN A 522 12.77 13.05 -11.81
CA GLN A 522 12.66 12.37 -13.11
C GLN A 522 13.65 12.90 -14.14
N ARG A 523 13.82 14.23 -14.22
CA ARG A 523 14.77 14.86 -15.14
C ARG A 523 16.23 14.55 -14.73
N ALA A 524 16.53 14.63 -13.44
CA ALA A 524 17.84 14.29 -12.90
C ALA A 524 18.19 12.81 -13.16
N ALA A 525 17.24 11.91 -12.87
CA ALA A 525 17.37 10.48 -13.12
C ALA A 525 17.64 10.18 -14.60
N THR A 526 16.90 10.82 -15.51
CA THR A 526 17.10 10.66 -16.96
C THR A 526 18.52 11.08 -17.36
N ARG A 527 18.97 12.26 -16.92
CA ARG A 527 20.31 12.78 -17.23
C ARG A 527 21.44 11.93 -16.65
N VAL A 528 21.28 11.43 -15.42
CA VAL A 528 22.28 10.60 -14.74
C VAL A 528 22.34 9.19 -15.31
N SER A 529 21.21 8.67 -15.82
CA SER A 529 21.15 7.34 -16.44
C SER A 529 22.07 7.19 -17.66
N GLU A 530 22.38 8.29 -18.34
CA GLU A 530 23.28 8.34 -19.49
C GLU A 530 24.76 8.26 -19.10
N ASN A 531 25.11 8.60 -17.85
CA ASN A 531 26.50 8.76 -17.40
C ASN A 531 26.90 7.76 -16.30
N THR A 532 26.55 8.04 -15.04
CA THR A 532 27.11 7.37 -13.85
C THR A 532 26.18 6.34 -13.23
N LYS A 533 24.89 6.35 -13.59
CA LYS A 533 23.83 5.49 -13.00
C LYS A 533 23.72 5.59 -11.47
N TYR A 534 24.25 6.67 -10.88
CA TYR A 534 24.22 6.96 -9.45
C TYR A 534 23.83 8.43 -9.26
N LEU A 535 22.66 8.67 -8.67
CA LEU A 535 22.10 9.99 -8.42
C LEU A 535 22.21 10.29 -6.92
N ASP A 536 23.20 11.12 -6.57
CA ASP A 536 23.43 11.66 -5.23
C ASP A 536 22.93 13.12 -5.10
N SER A 537 23.17 13.71 -3.93
CA SER A 537 22.69 15.05 -3.57
C SER A 537 23.49 16.21 -4.19
N ARG A 538 24.62 15.92 -4.84
CA ARG A 538 25.52 16.90 -5.48
C ARG A 538 25.13 17.11 -6.93
#